data_AF-A0A2W7E751-F1
#
_entry.id   AF-A0A2W7E751-F1
#
_cell.length_a   1.000
_cell.length_b   1.000
_cell.length_c   1.000
_cell.angle_alpha   90.00
_cell.angle_beta   90.00
_cell.angle_gamma   90.00
#
_symmetry.space_group_name_H-M   'P 1'
#
loop_
_entity.id
_entity.type
_entity.pdbx_description
1 polymer ?
#
loop_
_entity_poly.entity_id
_entity_poly.type
_entity_poly.pdbx_seq_one_letter_code
_entity_poly.pdbx_strand_id
1 'polypeptide(L)'
;MNITQREIPTAVSEPDFCSWLQTAAPGNAIEYHRGFLILDAAQPCRGKLALQRQQELIQLRHLAYWAAEQELVLLVQRRLAPDTFSYLAVRRVRRDRCGNAPAHLALAIAT
;
A
#
# COMPACT_ATOMS: atom_id res chain seq x y z
N MET A 1 -15.68 -14.67 28.49
CA MET A 1 -14.31 -14.37 28.02
C MET A 1 -14.45 -13.53 26.76
N ASN A 2 -14.53 -12.20 26.92
CA ASN A 2 -14.76 -11.27 25.81
C ASN A 2 -13.45 -11.12 25.05
N ILE A 3 -13.42 -11.63 23.83
CA ILE A 3 -12.33 -11.38 22.89
C ILE A 3 -12.53 -9.94 22.42
N THR A 4 -11.86 -9.02 23.09
CA THR A 4 -11.72 -7.62 22.70
C THR A 4 -11.35 -7.62 21.22
N GLN A 5 -12.22 -7.02 20.41
CA GLN A 5 -11.89 -6.63 19.05
C GLN A 5 -10.53 -5.95 19.11
N ARG A 6 -9.49 -6.62 18.60
CA ARG A 6 -8.27 -5.90 18.23
C ARG A 6 -8.74 -4.89 17.20
N GLU A 7 -8.68 -3.61 17.54
CA GLU A 7 -8.78 -2.53 16.58
C GLU A 7 -7.64 -2.73 15.57
N ILE A 8 -7.92 -3.52 14.54
CA ILE A 8 -7.09 -3.61 13.36
C ILE A 8 -7.13 -2.21 12.76
N PRO A 9 -5.99 -1.54 12.54
CA PRO A 9 -5.98 -0.23 11.89
C PRO A 9 -6.83 -0.30 10.63
N THR A 10 -7.82 0.58 10.54
CA THR A 10 -8.83 0.67 9.49
C THR A 10 -8.23 0.32 8.13
N ALA A 11 -8.60 -0.83 7.58
CA ALA A 11 -8.21 -1.23 6.24
C ALA A 11 -8.67 -0.13 5.28
N VAL A 12 -7.73 0.49 4.57
CA VAL A 12 -8.01 1.52 3.57
C VAL A 12 -8.90 0.91 2.50
N SER A 13 -10.01 1.55 2.16
CA SER A 13 -10.85 1.08 1.07
C SER A 13 -10.26 1.49 -0.29
N GLU A 14 -10.66 0.81 -1.36
CA GLU A 14 -10.26 1.17 -2.73
C GLU A 14 -10.64 2.63 -3.09
N PRO A 15 -11.86 3.12 -2.78
CA PRO A 15 -12.21 4.54 -2.95
C PRO A 15 -11.33 5.51 -2.15
N ASP A 16 -11.01 5.19 -0.90
CA ASP A 16 -10.15 6.04 -0.06
C ASP A 16 -8.74 6.12 -0.63
N PHE A 17 -8.22 5.01 -1.14
CA PHE A 17 -6.92 4.96 -1.81
C PHE A 17 -6.92 5.80 -3.08
N CYS A 18 -7.98 5.74 -3.88
CA CYS A 18 -8.13 6.57 -5.08
C CYS A 18 -8.21 8.07 -4.74
N SER A 19 -8.95 8.45 -3.70
CA SER A 19 -8.99 9.82 -3.20
C SER A 19 -7.61 10.29 -2.72
N TRP A 20 -6.90 9.43 -2.00
CA TRP A 20 -5.52 9.69 -1.57
C TRP A 20 -4.58 9.86 -2.77
N LEU A 21 -4.67 9.03 -3.83
CA LEU A 21 -3.83 9.19 -5.03
C LEU A 21 -3.99 10.56 -5.71
N GLN A 22 -5.21 11.10 -5.68
CA GLN A 22 -5.53 12.40 -6.28
C GLN A 22 -5.01 13.57 -5.46
N THR A 23 -5.01 13.45 -4.13
CA THR A 23 -4.77 14.57 -3.22
C THR A 23 -3.42 14.53 -2.49
N ALA A 24 -2.76 13.37 -2.44
CA ALA A 24 -1.51 13.21 -1.72
C ALA A 24 -0.37 13.99 -2.36
N ALA A 25 0.38 14.72 -1.52
CA ALA A 25 1.62 15.37 -1.90
C ALA A 25 2.74 14.35 -2.17
N PRO A 26 3.72 14.65 -3.03
CA PRO A 26 4.89 13.79 -3.22
C PRO A 26 5.61 13.49 -1.91
N GLY A 27 6.03 12.24 -1.72
CA GLY A 27 6.66 11.76 -0.49
C GLY A 27 5.69 11.33 0.62
N ASN A 28 4.40 11.72 0.55
CA ASN A 28 3.41 11.20 1.49
C ASN A 28 3.25 9.69 1.30
N ALA A 29 3.02 8.98 2.41
CA ALA A 29 2.78 7.55 2.41
C ALA A 29 1.40 7.22 2.99
N ILE A 30 0.80 6.14 2.50
CA ILE A 30 -0.39 5.52 3.09
C ILE A 30 -0.11 4.02 3.32
N GLU A 31 -0.42 3.52 4.52
CA GLU A 31 -0.46 2.08 4.78
C GLU A 31 -1.79 1.55 4.26
N TYR A 32 -1.75 0.79 3.17
CA TYR A 32 -2.96 0.23 2.58
C TYR A 32 -3.26 -1.18 3.13
N HIS A 33 -2.26 -1.86 3.70
CA HIS A 33 -2.47 -3.15 4.34
C HIS A 33 -1.41 -3.42 5.43
N ARG A 34 -1.82 -4.14 6.47
CA ARG A 34 -0.96 -4.64 7.55
C ARG A 34 -1.26 -6.11 7.78
N GLY A 35 -0.24 -6.94 7.77
CA GLY A 35 -0.38 -8.40 7.85
C GLY A 35 0.47 -9.10 6.81
N PHE A 36 0.01 -10.25 6.34
CA PHE A 36 0.64 -11.01 5.27
C PHE A 36 -0.21 -10.90 4.02
N LEU A 37 0.11 -9.93 3.15
CA LEU A 37 -0.73 -9.58 2.00
C LEU A 37 -1.10 -10.79 1.12
N ILE A 38 -0.16 -11.73 0.91
CA ILE A 38 -0.41 -12.95 0.12
C ILE A 38 -1.38 -13.89 0.83
N LEU A 39 -1.20 -14.12 2.14
CA LEU A 39 -2.07 -15.02 2.91
C LEU A 39 -3.44 -14.41 3.07
N ASP A 40 -3.51 -13.12 3.40
CA ASP A 40 -4.75 -12.40 3.65
C ASP A 40 -5.58 -12.23 2.36
N ALA A 41 -4.92 -12.16 1.19
CA ALA A 41 -5.59 -12.16 -0.10
C ALA A 41 -5.98 -13.56 -0.61
N ALA A 42 -5.39 -14.64 -0.07
CA ALA A 42 -5.61 -16.01 -0.57
C ALA A 42 -6.49 -16.88 0.35
N GLN A 43 -6.49 -16.63 1.67
CA GLN A 43 -7.21 -17.43 2.66
C GLN A 43 -8.47 -16.71 3.16
N PRO A 44 -9.68 -17.10 2.70
CA PRO A 44 -10.91 -16.60 3.32
C PRO A 44 -11.01 -17.09 4.76
N CYS A 45 -11.11 -16.15 5.71
CA CYS A 45 -11.61 -16.47 7.05
C CYS A 45 -13.10 -16.83 6.96
N ARG A 46 -13.61 -17.70 7.85
CA ARG A 46 -15.00 -18.21 7.74
C ARG A 46 -16.04 -17.07 7.86
N GLY A 47 -16.86 -16.87 6.83
CA GLY A 47 -18.03 -15.99 6.84
C GLY A 47 -18.15 -15.07 5.61
N LYS A 48 -19.37 -14.60 5.30
CA LYS A 48 -19.64 -13.70 4.15
C LYS A 48 -18.88 -12.37 4.23
N LEU A 49 -18.84 -11.78 5.42
CA LEU A 49 -18.11 -10.53 5.65
C LEU A 49 -16.61 -10.70 5.42
N ALA A 50 -16.04 -11.84 5.79
CA ALA A 50 -14.62 -12.14 5.57
C ALA A 50 -14.28 -12.34 4.08
N LEU A 51 -15.15 -12.99 3.31
CA LEU A 51 -15.01 -13.09 1.85
C LEU A 51 -15.06 -11.72 1.18
N GLN A 52 -16.00 -10.87 1.60
CA GLN A 52 -16.10 -9.50 1.09
C GLN A 52 -14.81 -8.71 1.38
N ARG A 53 -14.29 -8.79 2.62
CA ARG A 53 -13.02 -8.15 2.99
C ARG A 53 -11.82 -8.64 2.17
N GLN A 54 -11.76 -9.94 1.89
CA GLN A 54 -10.73 -10.51 1.02
C GLN A 54 -10.83 -9.94 -0.40
N GLN A 55 -12.04 -9.86 -0.95
CA GLN A 55 -12.28 -9.28 -2.28
C GLN A 55 -11.88 -7.81 -2.32
N GLU A 56 -12.25 -7.01 -1.31
CA GLU A 56 -11.85 -5.61 -1.16
C GLU A 56 -10.31 -5.48 -1.14
N LEU A 57 -9.62 -6.34 -0.39
CA LEU A 57 -8.15 -6.35 -0.32
C LEU A 57 -7.52 -6.73 -1.67
N ILE A 58 -8.08 -7.70 -2.40
CA ILE A 58 -7.63 -8.06 -3.74
C ILE A 58 -7.74 -6.86 -4.68
N GLN A 59 -8.89 -6.17 -4.70
CA GLN A 59 -9.08 -4.98 -5.53
C GLN A 59 -8.10 -3.86 -5.18
N LEU A 60 -7.95 -3.55 -3.89
CA LEU A 60 -7.02 -2.54 -3.42
C LEU A 60 -5.57 -2.88 -3.80
N ARG A 61 -5.17 -4.15 -3.66
CA ARG A 61 -3.85 -4.63 -4.09
C ARG A 61 -3.63 -4.42 -5.58
N HIS A 62 -4.63 -4.74 -6.41
CA HIS A 62 -4.55 -4.52 -7.86
C HIS A 62 -4.45 -3.03 -8.19
N LEU A 63 -5.20 -2.17 -7.51
CA LEU A 63 -5.12 -0.72 -7.70
C LEU A 63 -3.76 -0.15 -7.29
N ALA A 64 -3.22 -0.57 -6.14
CA ALA A 64 -1.90 -0.15 -5.67
C ALA A 64 -0.80 -0.59 -6.63
N TYR A 65 -0.88 -1.82 -7.14
CA TYR A 65 0.04 -2.33 -8.16
C TYR A 65 -0.07 -1.54 -9.46
N TRP A 66 -1.28 -1.32 -9.97
CA TRP A 66 -1.50 -0.50 -11.17
C TRP A 66 -0.94 0.92 -11.00
N ALA A 67 -1.17 1.56 -9.85
CA ALA A 67 -0.65 2.90 -9.57
C ALA A 67 0.90 2.93 -9.57
N ALA A 68 1.55 1.86 -9.12
CA ALA A 68 3.00 1.73 -9.18
C ALA A 68 3.50 1.60 -10.63
N GLU A 69 2.83 0.78 -11.44
CA GLU A 69 3.12 0.63 -12.88
C GLU A 69 2.96 1.95 -13.65
N GLN A 70 1.99 2.79 -13.24
CA GLN A 70 1.80 4.14 -13.78
C GLN A 70 2.77 5.19 -13.20
N GLU A 71 3.78 4.77 -12.43
CA GLU A 71 4.73 5.64 -11.75
C GLU A 71 4.11 6.67 -10.80
N LEU A 72 2.89 6.42 -10.31
CA LEU A 72 2.18 7.32 -9.40
C LEU A 72 2.67 7.13 -7.96
N VAL A 73 3.04 5.90 -7.61
CA VAL A 73 3.52 5.53 -6.28
C VAL A 73 4.74 4.62 -6.35
N LEU A 74 5.49 4.55 -5.25
CA LEU A 74 6.42 3.47 -4.94
C LEU A 74 5.74 2.57 -3.91
N LEU A 75 5.83 1.26 -4.11
CA LEU A 75 5.37 0.29 -3.12
C LEU A 75 6.53 -0.10 -2.21
N VAL A 76 6.28 -0.06 -0.91
CA VAL A 76 7.26 -0.40 0.12
C VAL A 76 6.67 -1.43 1.06
N GLN A 77 7.43 -2.49 1.33
CA GLN A 77 7.13 -3.43 2.39
C GLN A 77 8.06 -3.16 3.57
N ARG A 78 7.49 -2.85 4.73
CA ARG A 78 8.22 -2.62 5.98
C ARG A 78 7.90 -3.72 6.97
N ARG A 79 8.91 -4.44 7.46
CA ARG A 79 8.73 -5.37 8.59
C ARG A 79 8.65 -4.58 9.90
N LEU A 80 7.62 -4.86 10.70
CA LEU A 80 7.39 -4.19 11.99
C LEU A 80 7.68 -5.09 13.19
N ALA A 81 7.37 -6.37 13.07
CA ALA A 81 7.62 -7.40 14.09
C ALA A 81 7.79 -8.76 13.40
N PRO A 82 8.11 -9.84 14.15
CA PRO A 82 7.83 -11.18 13.68
C PRO A 82 6.37 -11.25 13.19
N ASP A 83 6.18 -11.79 11.99
CA ASP A 83 4.85 -12.01 11.38
C ASP A 83 3.98 -10.76 11.17
N THR A 84 4.57 -9.56 11.25
CA THR A 84 3.84 -8.30 11.03
C THR A 84 4.58 -7.44 10.02
N PHE A 85 3.94 -7.23 8.87
CA PHE A 85 4.44 -6.38 7.81
C PHE A 85 3.45 -5.27 7.51
N SER A 86 3.99 -4.11 7.15
CA SER A 86 3.28 -2.94 6.68
C SER A 86 3.52 -2.79 5.19
N TYR A 87 2.45 -2.62 4.44
CA TYR A 87 2.49 -2.37 3.01
C TYR A 87 2.07 -0.93 2.76
N LEU A 88 3.02 -0.17 2.24
CA LEU A 88 2.93 1.28 2.08
C LEU A 88 2.93 1.62 0.58
N ALA A 89 2.07 2.55 0.19
CA ALA A 89 2.21 3.26 -1.07
C ALA A 89 2.74 4.66 -0.77
N VAL A 90 3.85 5.04 -1.41
CA VAL A 90 4.48 6.35 -1.25
C VAL A 90 4.30 7.14 -2.53
N ARG A 91 3.71 8.33 -2.45
CA ARG A 91 3.43 9.18 -3.62
C ARG A 91 4.73 9.61 -4.29
N ARG A 92 4.86 9.34 -5.59
CA ARG A 92 5.99 9.82 -6.38
C ARG A 92 5.84 11.30 -6.73
N VAL A 93 6.97 11.99 -6.82
CA VAL A 93 7.05 13.30 -7.49
C VAL A 93 6.65 13.09 -8.94
N ARG A 94 5.66 13.84 -9.43
CA ARG A 94 5.36 13.85 -10.87
C ARG A 94 6.59 14.41 -11.56
N ARG A 95 7.23 13.60 -12.40
CA ARG A 95 8.24 14.10 -13.32
C ARG A 95 7.49 14.83 -14.40
N ASP A 96 7.24 16.11 -14.17
CA ASP A 96 6.81 17.00 -15.23
C ASP A 96 7.89 16.89 -16.30
N ARG A 97 7.51 16.49 -17.51
CA ARG A 97 8.46 16.29 -18.62
C ARG A 97 9.00 17.63 -19.10
N CYS A 98 9.80 18.30 -18.27
CA CYS A 98 10.74 19.35 -18.63
C CYS A 98 11.59 19.72 -17.39
N GLY A 99 12.91 19.48 -17.45
CA GLY A 99 13.88 20.20 -16.62
C GLY A 99 14.63 19.39 -15.55
N ASN A 100 15.77 18.79 -15.95
CA ASN A 100 16.95 18.48 -15.15
C ASN A 100 16.77 17.93 -13.72
N ALA A 101 16.85 16.61 -13.57
CA ALA A 101 17.42 16.05 -12.34
C ALA A 101 18.95 16.23 -12.41
N PRO A 102 19.61 16.74 -11.36
CA PRO A 102 21.06 16.89 -11.37
C PRO A 102 21.73 15.51 -11.38
N ALA A 103 22.69 15.31 -12.29
CA ALA A 103 23.34 14.04 -12.60
C ALA A 103 24.09 13.34 -11.43
N HIS A 104 24.16 13.93 -10.24
CA HIS A 104 24.99 13.44 -9.13
C HIS A 104 24.31 12.39 -8.22
N LEU A 105 22.99 12.19 -8.32
CA LEU A 105 22.27 11.22 -7.46
C LEU A 105 22.21 9.79 -8.04
N ALA A 106 22.86 9.53 -9.18
CA ALA A 106 22.84 8.21 -9.83
C ALA A 106 23.80 7.18 -9.20
N LEU A 107 24.53 7.50 -8.13
CA LEU A 107 25.58 6.63 -7.59
C LEU A 107 25.50 6.48 -6.07
N ALA A 108 24.45 5.81 -5.57
CA ALA A 108 24.41 5.42 -4.16
C ALA A 108 23.52 4.20 -3.86
N ILE A 109 23.54 3.15 -4.69
CA ILE A 109 23.10 1.81 -4.26
C ILE A 109 23.94 0.74 -4.97
N ALA A 110 25.21 0.61 -4.60
CA ALA A 110 26.02 -0.59 -4.83
C ALA A 110 27.31 -0.52 -3.99
N THR A 111 27.22 -0.91 -2.71
CA THR A 111 28.32 -1.47 -1.91
C THR A 111 27.67 -2.30 -0.81
#